data_AF-A0A2V4BRK8-F1
#
_entry.id   AF-A0A2V4BRK8-F1
#
_cell.length_a   1.000
_cell.length_b   1.000
_cell.length_c   1.000
_cell.angle_alpha   90.00
_cell.angle_beta   90.00
_cell.angle_gamma   90.00
#
_symmetry.space_group_name_H-M   'P 1'
#
loop_
_entity.id
_entity.type
_entity.pdbx_description
1 polymer ?
#
loop_
_entity_poly.entity_id
_entity_poly.type
_entity_poly.pdbx_seq_one_letter_code
_entity_poly.pdbx_strand_id
1 'polypeptide(L)'
;MNAIVDSVFFNDKNYDAKKQLFFAACFPFFTIFALGIDSVSFTAHYFDGRQITNILAILYFSFFFWFSGSYLRKLMFVMVFLSYIGELIFCTLLGMYHYRTTVIPLYVPFGHAIVYASGYVYAYTQWAVKNDHSLKKYFAIGFLILFLSVGITLKDIFSLIFGIFFFLLLKRKKWQNLYYFIAICVIFIELVGTYFQCWKWIPKTFGLIPAANPPMGAVFFYAGGDVLLSKIVDYWKSKTIRNQF
;
A
#
# COMPACT_ATOMS: atom_id res chain seq x y z
N MET A 1 25.50 -7.02 5.44
CA MET A 1 24.37 -7.96 5.27
C MET A 1 24.90 -9.09 4.42
N ASN A 2 24.98 -10.30 4.99
CA ASN A 2 25.79 -11.41 4.47
C ASN A 2 25.27 -11.92 3.12
N ALA A 3 26.19 -12.27 2.22
CA ALA A 3 25.89 -12.93 0.94
C ALA A 3 24.95 -14.15 1.09
N ILE A 4 24.99 -14.78 2.27
CA ILE A 4 24.10 -15.88 2.67
C ILE A 4 22.63 -15.44 2.69
N VAL A 5 22.30 -14.29 3.28
CA VAL A 5 20.91 -13.79 3.35
C VAL A 5 20.35 -13.51 1.96
N ASP A 6 21.14 -12.87 1.10
CA ASP A 6 20.75 -12.63 -0.30
C ASP A 6 20.57 -13.95 -1.07
N SER A 7 21.47 -14.92 -0.86
CA SER A 7 21.40 -16.23 -1.52
C SER A 7 20.20 -17.08 -1.09
N VAL A 8 19.66 -16.84 0.12
CA VAL A 8 18.54 -17.62 0.68
C VAL A 8 17.20 -16.94 0.44
N PHE A 9 17.06 -15.65 0.75
CA PHE A 9 15.77 -14.96 0.73
C PHE A 9 15.54 -14.11 -0.53
N PHE A 10 16.60 -13.55 -1.12
CA PHE A 10 16.51 -12.60 -2.23
C PHE A 10 17.05 -13.17 -3.55
N ASN A 11 16.69 -14.43 -3.83
CA ASN A 11 16.95 -15.14 -5.09
C ASN A 11 15.65 -15.42 -5.87
N ASP A 12 15.78 -15.83 -7.13
CA ASP A 12 14.64 -16.15 -7.99
C ASP A 12 14.29 -17.65 -8.04
N LYS A 13 14.82 -18.49 -7.13
CA LYS A 13 14.64 -19.96 -7.18
C LYS A 13 13.17 -20.39 -7.14
N ASN A 14 12.35 -19.68 -6.37
CA ASN A 14 10.92 -19.99 -6.20
C ASN A 14 10.00 -19.01 -6.94
N TYR A 15 10.57 -18.13 -7.79
CA TYR A 15 9.79 -17.17 -8.54
C TYR A 15 8.84 -17.89 -9.51
N ASP A 16 7.56 -17.52 -9.46
CA ASP A 16 6.53 -18.04 -10.36
C ASP A 16 5.57 -16.90 -10.72
N ALA A 17 5.65 -16.43 -11.96
CA ALA A 17 4.86 -15.30 -12.44
C ALA A 17 3.34 -15.53 -12.33
N LYS A 18 2.87 -16.77 -12.54
CA LYS A 18 1.43 -17.09 -12.46
C LYS A 18 0.96 -17.05 -11.02
N LYS A 19 1.73 -17.61 -10.09
CA LYS A 19 1.41 -17.56 -8.66
C LYS A 19 1.52 -16.15 -8.11
N GLN A 20 2.54 -15.38 -8.52
CA GLN A 20 2.68 -13.97 -8.16
C GLN A 20 1.45 -13.16 -8.61
N LEU A 21 0.98 -13.37 -9.84
CA LEU A 21 -0.25 -12.73 -10.34
C LEU A 21 -1.50 -13.23 -9.59
N PHE A 22 -1.58 -14.51 -9.26
CA PHE A 22 -2.66 -15.06 -8.44
C PHE A 22 -2.75 -14.37 -7.08
N PHE A 23 -1.63 -14.21 -6.37
CA PHE A 23 -1.61 -13.47 -5.10
C PHE A 23 -1.89 -11.97 -5.28
N ALA A 24 -1.51 -11.35 -6.39
CA ALA A 24 -1.97 -9.98 -6.65
C ALA A 24 -3.50 -9.93 -6.86
N ALA A 25 -4.05 -10.84 -7.66
CA ALA A 25 -5.48 -10.93 -7.97
C ALA A 25 -6.36 -11.27 -6.76
N CYS A 26 -5.85 -12.04 -5.80
CA CYS A 26 -6.56 -12.38 -4.57
C CYS A 26 -6.59 -11.24 -3.54
N PHE A 27 -5.80 -10.18 -3.70
CA PHE A 27 -5.68 -9.09 -2.72
C PHE A 27 -7.03 -8.47 -2.31
N PRO A 28 -7.96 -8.15 -3.23
CA PRO A 28 -9.24 -7.55 -2.84
C PRO A 28 -10.08 -8.47 -1.95
N PHE A 29 -10.16 -9.76 -2.30
CA PHE A 29 -10.91 -10.76 -1.54
C PHE A 29 -10.29 -11.01 -0.17
N PHE A 30 -8.96 -11.13 -0.13
CA PHE A 30 -8.22 -11.26 1.12
C PHE A 30 -8.46 -10.07 2.04
N THR A 31 -8.39 -8.85 1.50
CA THR A 31 -8.59 -7.62 2.26
C THR A 31 -9.99 -7.55 2.88
N ILE A 32 -11.04 -7.84 2.10
CA ILE A 32 -12.42 -7.88 2.62
C ILE A 32 -12.54 -8.92 3.73
N PHE A 33 -12.02 -10.13 3.52
CA PHE A 33 -12.12 -11.22 4.49
C PHE A 33 -11.35 -10.90 5.79
N ALA A 34 -10.08 -10.50 5.68
CA ALA A 34 -9.19 -10.27 6.81
C ALA A 34 -9.62 -9.06 7.65
N LEU A 35 -10.06 -7.96 7.00
CA LEU A 35 -10.57 -6.78 7.71
C LEU A 35 -11.99 -7.00 8.23
N GLY A 36 -12.79 -7.85 7.57
CA GLY A 36 -14.08 -8.30 8.11
C GLY A 36 -13.91 -9.00 9.46
N ILE A 37 -12.90 -9.86 9.61
CA ILE A 37 -12.57 -10.53 10.89
C ILE A 37 -12.09 -9.52 11.95
N ASP A 38 -11.27 -8.54 11.56
CA ASP A 38 -10.83 -7.50 12.51
C ASP A 38 -11.92 -6.46 12.84
N SER A 39 -13.01 -6.41 12.07
CA SER A 39 -14.00 -5.33 12.16
C SER A 39 -14.60 -5.14 13.56
N VAL A 40 -15.10 -3.92 13.81
CA VAL A 40 -15.86 -3.61 15.03
C VAL A 40 -17.12 -4.48 15.13
N SER A 41 -17.81 -4.71 13.99
CA SER A 41 -18.99 -5.56 13.93
C SER A 41 -18.68 -7.01 14.32
N PHE A 42 -17.60 -7.60 13.79
CA PHE A 42 -17.18 -8.96 14.14
C PHE A 42 -16.84 -9.06 15.63
N THR A 43 -16.09 -8.09 16.17
CA THR A 43 -15.74 -8.06 17.59
C THR A 43 -16.98 -7.99 18.49
N ALA A 44 -18.01 -7.24 18.08
CA ALA A 44 -19.25 -7.09 18.85
C ALA A 44 -20.12 -8.36 18.88
N HIS A 45 -20.07 -9.20 17.84
CA HIS A 45 -20.92 -10.40 17.72
C HIS A 45 -20.19 -11.70 18.11
N TYR A 46 -18.86 -11.71 18.03
CA TYR A 46 -18.04 -12.91 18.24
C TYR A 46 -16.97 -12.64 19.31
N PHE A 47 -15.75 -12.35 18.88
CA PHE A 47 -14.60 -12.08 19.74
C PHE A 47 -13.60 -11.18 18.99
N ASP A 48 -12.55 -10.74 19.68
CA ASP A 48 -11.51 -9.93 19.05
C ASP A 48 -10.67 -10.75 18.03
N GLY A 49 -10.98 -10.57 16.74
CA GLY A 49 -10.35 -11.28 15.62
C GLY A 49 -8.93 -10.85 15.27
N ARG A 50 -8.33 -9.85 15.93
CA ARG A 50 -7.00 -9.28 15.55
C ARG A 50 -5.90 -10.31 15.37
N GLN A 51 -5.81 -11.28 16.28
CA GLN A 51 -4.74 -12.28 16.21
C GLN A 51 -4.90 -13.21 15.01
N ILE A 52 -6.14 -13.49 14.60
CA ILE A 52 -6.42 -14.24 13.38
C ILE A 52 -6.00 -13.41 12.17
N THR A 53 -6.39 -12.14 12.11
CA THR A 53 -5.99 -11.23 11.03
C THR A 53 -4.47 -11.07 10.93
N ASN A 54 -3.77 -11.01 12.06
CA ASN A 54 -2.29 -11.00 12.11
C ASN A 54 -1.70 -12.24 11.45
N ILE A 55 -2.15 -13.43 11.84
CA ILE A 55 -1.66 -14.70 11.28
C ILE A 55 -1.98 -14.77 9.78
N LEU A 56 -3.21 -14.44 9.38
CA LEU A 56 -3.64 -14.46 7.98
C LEU A 56 -2.80 -13.52 7.10
N ALA A 57 -2.53 -12.30 7.56
CA ALA A 57 -1.71 -11.35 6.82
C ALA A 57 -0.25 -11.78 6.69
N ILE A 58 0.33 -12.34 7.76
CA ILE A 58 1.69 -12.88 7.72
C ILE A 58 1.77 -14.07 6.75
N LEU A 59 0.81 -15.00 6.80
CA LEU A 59 0.77 -16.14 5.88
C LEU A 59 0.63 -15.69 4.42
N TYR A 60 -0.30 -14.77 4.15
CA TYR A 60 -0.49 -14.21 2.81
C TYR A 60 0.78 -13.55 2.30
N PHE A 61 1.38 -12.69 3.13
CA PHE A 61 2.65 -12.04 2.83
C PHE A 61 3.74 -13.07 2.56
N SER A 62 3.90 -14.10 3.40
CA SER A 62 4.94 -15.12 3.25
C SER A 62 4.81 -15.90 1.94
N PHE A 63 3.60 -16.31 1.56
CA PHE A 63 3.39 -16.99 0.28
C PHE A 63 3.60 -16.05 -0.91
N PHE A 64 3.06 -14.83 -0.86
CA PHE A 64 3.25 -13.86 -1.93
C PHE A 64 4.73 -13.52 -2.10
N PHE A 65 5.44 -13.29 -0.99
CA PHE A 65 6.88 -13.09 -0.96
C PHE A 65 7.62 -14.28 -1.56
N TRP A 66 7.27 -15.51 -1.17
CA TRP A 66 7.91 -16.74 -1.65
C TRP A 66 7.80 -16.93 -3.17
N PHE A 67 6.66 -16.57 -3.79
CA PHE A 67 6.51 -16.69 -5.24
C PHE A 67 6.94 -15.43 -6.02
N SER A 68 7.31 -14.36 -5.32
CA SER A 68 7.74 -13.10 -5.94
C SER A 68 9.19 -13.14 -6.39
N GLY A 69 9.50 -12.38 -7.44
CA GLY A 69 10.88 -12.18 -7.91
C GLY A 69 11.74 -11.45 -6.86
N SER A 70 13.05 -11.65 -6.94
CA SER A 70 14.06 -11.16 -5.98
C SER A 70 13.96 -9.65 -5.73
N TYR A 71 13.76 -8.85 -6.77
CA TYR A 71 13.59 -7.41 -6.64
C TYR A 71 12.30 -7.04 -5.89
N LEU A 72 11.17 -7.67 -6.21
CA LEU A 72 9.91 -7.45 -5.51
C LEU A 72 9.98 -7.90 -4.05
N ARG A 73 10.65 -9.02 -3.76
CA ARG A 73 10.93 -9.45 -2.38
C ARG A 73 11.68 -8.39 -1.59
N LYS A 74 12.71 -7.75 -2.16
CA LYS A 74 13.44 -6.66 -1.48
C LYS A 74 12.51 -5.49 -1.16
N LEU A 75 11.65 -5.10 -2.11
CA LEU A 75 10.65 -4.06 -1.90
C LEU A 75 9.66 -4.45 -0.78
N MET A 76 9.09 -5.65 -0.84
CA MET A 76 8.17 -6.16 0.18
C MET A 76 8.80 -6.19 1.57
N PHE A 77 10.04 -6.68 1.68
CA PHE A 77 10.76 -6.77 2.95
C PHE A 77 11.00 -5.38 3.57
N VAL A 78 11.52 -4.43 2.79
CA VAL A 78 11.76 -3.07 3.27
C VAL A 78 10.44 -2.36 3.58
N MET A 79 9.37 -2.64 2.81
CA MET A 79 8.05 -2.04 3.02
C MET A 79 7.48 -2.36 4.41
N VAL A 80 7.69 -3.56 4.95
CA VAL A 80 7.22 -3.90 6.31
C VAL A 80 7.77 -2.91 7.35
N PHE A 81 9.08 -2.65 7.33
CA PHE A 81 9.68 -1.72 8.29
C PHE A 81 9.34 -0.26 7.99
N LEU A 82 9.36 0.10 6.70
CA LEU A 82 9.09 1.48 6.28
C LEU A 82 7.66 1.90 6.59
N SER A 83 6.69 1.01 6.36
CA SER A 83 5.28 1.27 6.67
C SER A 83 5.03 1.37 8.17
N TYR A 84 5.65 0.53 9.01
CA TYR A 84 5.53 0.69 10.46
C TYR A 84 6.04 2.05 10.95
N ILE A 85 7.17 2.53 10.40
CA ILE A 85 7.65 3.89 10.67
C ILE A 85 6.62 4.93 10.18
N GLY A 86 6.05 4.72 9.01
CA GLY A 86 4.95 5.55 8.48
C GLY A 86 3.77 5.62 9.44
N GLU A 87 3.30 4.50 9.97
CA GLU A 87 2.21 4.43 10.95
C GLU A 87 2.54 5.18 12.24
N LEU A 88 3.77 5.05 12.75
CA LEU A 88 4.21 5.83 13.91
C LEU A 88 4.16 7.34 13.64
N ILE A 89 4.46 7.78 12.41
CA ILE A 89 4.39 9.18 12.02
C ILE A 89 2.94 9.63 11.83
N PHE A 90 2.18 8.98 10.96
CA PHE A 90 0.87 9.48 10.53
C PHE A 90 -0.25 9.16 11.55
N CYS A 91 -0.23 7.98 12.16
CA CYS A 91 -1.22 7.57 13.15
C CYS A 91 -0.84 8.04 14.56
N THR A 92 0.39 7.78 15.02
CA THR A 92 0.78 8.05 16.43
C THR A 92 1.21 9.49 16.66
N LEU A 93 2.13 10.03 15.84
CA LEU A 93 2.68 11.37 16.04
C LEU A 93 1.75 12.47 15.53
N LEU A 94 1.19 12.31 14.33
CA LEU A 94 0.36 13.34 13.68
C LEU A 94 -1.14 13.15 13.95
N GLY A 95 -1.57 11.99 14.44
CA GLY A 95 -2.97 11.73 14.82
C GLY A 95 -3.96 11.82 13.66
N MET A 96 -3.54 11.51 12.43
CA MET A 96 -4.37 11.72 11.23
C MET A 96 -5.54 10.74 11.12
N TYR A 97 -5.38 9.55 11.70
CA TYR A 97 -6.39 8.52 11.84
C TYR A 97 -6.06 7.67 13.06
N HIS A 98 -7.05 6.94 13.56
CA HIS A 98 -6.89 6.01 14.67
C HIS A 98 -7.40 4.63 14.29
N TYR A 99 -6.66 3.59 14.67
CA TYR A 99 -7.18 2.24 14.69
C TYR A 99 -8.25 2.10 15.77
N ARG A 100 -9.09 1.06 15.65
CA ARG A 100 -10.09 0.74 16.67
C ARG A 100 -9.50 0.46 18.06
N THR A 101 -8.19 0.22 18.14
CA THR A 101 -7.43 0.10 19.37
C THR A 101 -6.24 1.07 19.39
N THR A 102 -5.67 1.33 20.56
CA THR A 102 -4.54 2.26 20.74
C THR A 102 -3.23 1.76 20.12
N VAL A 103 -3.12 0.46 19.83
CA VAL A 103 -1.92 -0.16 19.24
C VAL A 103 -2.12 -0.35 17.75
N ILE A 104 -1.09 -0.05 16.96
CA ILE A 104 -1.03 -0.36 15.53
C ILE A 104 -1.07 -1.89 15.37
N PRO A 105 -2.08 -2.46 14.69
CA PRO A 105 -2.18 -3.90 14.52
C PRO A 105 -0.98 -4.48 13.76
N LEU A 106 -0.50 -5.67 14.16
CA LEU A 106 0.67 -6.29 13.56
C LEU A 106 0.47 -6.61 12.07
N TYR A 107 -0.75 -6.91 11.64
CA TYR A 107 -1.06 -7.14 10.22
C TYR A 107 -0.83 -5.91 9.33
N VAL A 108 -0.83 -4.70 9.87
CA VAL A 108 -0.81 -3.45 9.08
C VAL A 108 0.48 -3.32 8.26
N PRO A 109 1.69 -3.43 8.85
CA PRO A 109 2.93 -3.41 8.07
C PRO A 109 3.01 -4.45 6.95
N PHE A 110 2.51 -5.66 7.20
CA PHE A 110 2.45 -6.71 6.17
C PHE A 110 1.39 -6.39 5.10
N GLY A 111 0.26 -5.80 5.50
CA GLY A 111 -0.78 -5.30 4.62
C GLY A 111 -0.24 -4.26 3.64
N HIS A 112 0.55 -3.28 4.11
CA HIS A 112 1.22 -2.30 3.25
C HIS A 112 2.13 -2.95 2.20
N ALA A 113 2.90 -3.96 2.60
CA ALA A 113 3.73 -4.71 1.66
C ALA A 113 2.90 -5.49 0.63
N ILE A 114 1.76 -6.08 1.03
CA ILE A 114 0.83 -6.77 0.12
C ILE A 114 0.17 -5.79 -0.85
N VAL A 115 -0.29 -4.62 -0.38
CA VAL A 115 -0.89 -3.54 -1.20
C VAL A 115 0.10 -3.09 -2.25
N TYR A 116 1.32 -2.77 -1.85
CA TYR A 116 2.39 -2.36 -2.75
C TYR A 116 2.69 -3.45 -3.79
N ALA A 117 2.88 -4.69 -3.33
CA ALA A 117 3.21 -5.81 -4.21
C ALA A 117 2.09 -6.08 -5.22
N SER A 118 0.83 -5.97 -4.82
CA SER A 118 -0.31 -6.15 -5.72
C SER A 118 -0.32 -5.09 -6.82
N GLY A 119 -0.21 -3.81 -6.44
CA GLY A 119 -0.11 -2.70 -7.39
C GLY A 119 1.10 -2.81 -8.33
N TYR A 120 2.24 -3.23 -7.78
CA TYR A 120 3.45 -3.51 -8.56
C TYR A 120 3.20 -4.60 -9.61
N VAL A 121 2.65 -5.74 -9.22
CA VAL A 121 2.38 -6.85 -10.14
C VAL A 121 1.41 -6.44 -11.24
N TYR A 122 0.34 -5.71 -10.92
CA TYR A 122 -0.60 -5.19 -11.92
C TYR A 122 0.08 -4.28 -12.95
N ALA A 123 0.92 -3.36 -12.47
CA ALA A 123 1.64 -2.42 -13.32
C ALA A 123 2.59 -3.08 -14.34
N TYR A 124 3.08 -4.28 -14.02
CA TYR A 124 4.01 -5.04 -14.87
C TYR A 124 3.35 -6.23 -15.61
N THR A 125 2.02 -6.34 -15.59
CA THR A 125 1.33 -7.30 -16.46
C THR A 125 1.55 -6.96 -17.94
N GLN A 126 1.51 -7.98 -18.82
CA GLN A 126 1.66 -7.76 -20.26
C GLN A 126 0.61 -6.78 -20.82
N TRP A 127 -0.62 -6.84 -20.30
CA TRP A 127 -1.68 -5.92 -20.68
C TRP A 127 -1.37 -4.48 -20.25
N ALA A 128 -0.92 -4.26 -19.02
CA ALA A 128 -0.59 -2.93 -18.53
C ALA A 128 0.57 -2.30 -19.30
N VAL A 129 1.63 -3.08 -19.55
CA VAL A 129 2.79 -2.63 -20.33
C VAL A 129 2.41 -2.30 -21.77
N LYS A 130 1.60 -3.15 -22.43
CA LYS A 130 1.12 -2.90 -23.81
C LYS A 130 0.27 -1.63 -23.92
N ASN A 131 -0.45 -1.27 -22.86
CA ASN A 131 -1.38 -0.14 -22.83
C ASN A 131 -0.86 1.07 -22.03
N ASP A 132 0.45 1.16 -21.75
CA ASP A 132 1.02 2.13 -20.80
C ASP A 132 0.57 3.57 -21.06
N HIS A 133 0.65 4.03 -22.32
CA HIS A 133 0.31 5.40 -22.69
C HIS A 133 -1.18 5.70 -22.47
N SER A 134 -2.07 4.78 -22.86
CA SER A 134 -3.51 4.95 -22.69
C SER A 134 -3.90 4.91 -21.21
N LEU A 135 -3.35 3.96 -20.45
CA LEU A 135 -3.61 3.83 -19.01
C LEU A 135 -3.18 5.07 -18.24
N LYS A 136 -2.03 5.65 -18.57
CA LYS A 136 -1.54 6.89 -17.97
C LYS A 136 -2.54 8.02 -18.11
N LYS A 137 -3.12 8.18 -19.30
CA LYS A 137 -4.15 9.20 -19.56
C LYS A 137 -5.43 8.92 -18.78
N TYR A 138 -5.94 7.68 -18.84
CA TYR A 138 -7.18 7.32 -18.17
C TYR A 138 -7.08 7.40 -16.64
N PHE A 139 -5.96 6.95 -16.06
CA PHE A 139 -5.72 7.09 -14.63
C PHE A 139 -5.57 8.56 -14.24
N ALA A 140 -4.82 9.37 -14.98
CA ALA A 140 -4.70 10.80 -14.67
C ALA A 140 -6.07 11.49 -14.63
N ILE A 141 -6.92 11.24 -15.63
CA ILE A 141 -8.28 11.78 -15.68
C ILE A 141 -9.14 11.21 -14.54
N GLY A 142 -9.08 9.90 -14.29
CA GLY A 142 -9.85 9.23 -13.25
C GLY A 142 -9.53 9.76 -11.85
N PHE A 143 -8.24 9.89 -11.50
CA PHE A 143 -7.82 10.47 -10.22
C PHE A 143 -8.17 11.96 -10.11
N LEU A 144 -8.12 12.71 -11.21
CA LEU A 144 -8.54 14.12 -11.21
C LEU A 144 -10.03 14.24 -10.89
N ILE A 145 -10.86 13.45 -11.59
CA ILE A 145 -12.31 13.40 -11.34
C ILE A 145 -12.59 12.95 -9.92
N LEU A 146 -11.89 11.93 -9.41
CA LEU A 146 -12.04 11.42 -8.05
C LEU A 146 -11.78 12.52 -7.01
N PHE A 147 -10.62 13.18 -7.06
CA PHE A 147 -10.26 14.20 -6.08
C PHE A 147 -11.19 15.41 -6.13
N LEU A 148 -11.56 15.87 -7.33
CA LEU A 148 -12.52 16.95 -7.48
C LEU A 148 -13.90 16.56 -6.95
N SER A 149 -14.35 15.34 -7.25
CA SER A 149 -15.64 14.84 -6.82
C SER A 149 -15.74 14.79 -5.30
N VAL A 150 -14.80 14.12 -4.61
CA VAL A 150 -14.83 14.06 -3.13
C VAL A 150 -14.61 15.43 -2.49
N GLY A 151 -13.78 16.29 -3.10
CA GLY A 151 -13.57 17.66 -2.61
C GLY A 151 -14.84 18.51 -2.68
N ILE A 152 -15.65 18.35 -3.74
CA ILE A 152 -16.88 19.13 -3.94
C ILE A 152 -18.05 18.55 -3.12
N THR A 153 -18.27 17.23 -3.21
CA THR A 153 -19.44 16.56 -2.65
C THR A 153 -19.30 16.25 -1.16
N LEU A 154 -18.10 15.86 -0.71
CA LEU A 154 -17.81 15.50 0.69
C LEU A 154 -17.07 16.61 1.46
N LYS A 155 -16.78 17.74 0.80
CA LYS A 155 -15.94 18.83 1.36
C LYS A 155 -14.58 18.33 1.83
N ASP A 156 -14.04 17.32 1.16
CA ASP A 156 -12.75 16.71 1.46
C ASP A 156 -11.59 17.57 0.91
N ILE A 157 -11.27 18.63 1.65
CA ILE A 157 -10.17 19.55 1.30
C ILE A 157 -8.82 18.86 1.36
N PHE A 158 -8.67 17.89 2.25
CA PHE A 158 -7.48 17.03 2.34
C PHE A 158 -7.21 16.36 0.98
N SER A 159 -8.23 15.75 0.37
CA SER A 159 -8.08 15.10 -0.93
C SER A 159 -7.74 16.06 -2.06
N LEU A 160 -8.21 17.31 -2.01
CA LEU A 160 -7.83 18.32 -3.00
C LEU A 160 -6.34 18.70 -2.88
N ILE A 161 -5.89 19.01 -1.66
CA ILE A 161 -4.50 19.43 -1.39
C ILE A 161 -3.53 18.30 -1.72
N PHE A 162 -3.76 17.11 -1.14
CA PHE A 162 -2.86 15.98 -1.34
C PHE A 162 -3.02 15.34 -2.71
N GLY A 163 -4.17 15.52 -3.38
CA GLY A 163 -4.34 15.18 -4.79
C GLY A 163 -3.43 16.01 -5.72
N ILE A 164 -3.27 17.32 -5.45
CA ILE A 164 -2.29 18.16 -6.17
C ILE A 164 -0.87 17.63 -5.95
N PHE A 165 -0.50 17.35 -4.69
CA PHE A 165 0.82 16.80 -4.38
C PHE A 165 1.06 15.42 -5.00
N PHE A 166 0.03 14.58 -5.09
CA PHE A 166 0.08 13.31 -5.81
C PHE A 166 0.40 13.54 -7.30
N PHE A 167 -0.27 14.46 -7.98
CA PHE A 167 0.06 14.79 -9.38
C PHE A 167 1.46 15.40 -9.55
N LEU A 168 1.92 16.23 -8.62
CA LEU A 168 3.30 16.74 -8.63
C LEU A 168 4.33 15.62 -8.46
N LEU A 169 4.06 14.66 -7.57
CA LEU A 169 4.89 13.47 -7.40
C LEU A 169 4.92 12.63 -8.68
N LEU A 170 3.76 12.39 -9.29
CA LEU A 170 3.66 11.66 -10.55
C LEU A 170 4.42 12.36 -11.67
N LYS A 171 4.30 13.69 -11.79
CA LYS A 171 5.08 14.47 -12.75
C LYS A 171 6.58 14.29 -12.54
N ARG A 172 7.06 14.37 -11.30
CA ARG A 172 8.47 14.10 -10.95
C ARG A 172 8.89 12.67 -11.30
N LYS A 173 7.97 11.72 -11.23
CA LYS A 173 8.17 10.31 -11.59
C LYS A 173 7.75 9.98 -13.02
N LYS A 174 7.70 10.97 -13.91
CA LYS A 174 7.40 10.81 -15.35
C LYS A 174 6.09 10.04 -15.61
N TRP A 175 5.13 10.20 -14.70
CA TRP A 175 3.80 9.61 -14.77
C TRP A 175 3.80 8.08 -14.89
N GLN A 176 4.72 7.40 -14.20
CA GLN A 176 4.79 5.94 -14.18
C GLN A 176 3.47 5.33 -13.69
N ASN A 177 2.90 4.40 -14.47
CA ASN A 177 1.64 3.72 -14.13
C ASN A 177 1.71 2.91 -12.82
N LEU A 178 2.91 2.52 -12.39
CA LEU A 178 3.15 1.87 -11.10
C LEU A 178 2.42 2.56 -9.94
N TYR A 179 2.59 3.88 -9.81
CA TYR A 179 1.98 4.63 -8.71
C TYR A 179 0.45 4.73 -8.82
N TYR A 180 -0.10 4.68 -10.04
CA TYR A 180 -1.55 4.63 -10.22
C TYR A 180 -2.14 3.28 -9.81
N PHE A 181 -1.51 2.17 -10.22
CA PHE A 181 -1.96 0.83 -9.81
C PHE A 181 -1.86 0.63 -8.30
N ILE A 182 -0.79 1.11 -7.66
CA ILE A 182 -0.68 1.09 -6.19
C ILE A 182 -1.75 1.98 -5.57
N ALA A 183 -1.97 3.20 -6.07
CA ALA A 183 -2.99 4.10 -5.54
C ALA A 183 -4.41 3.52 -5.62
N ILE A 184 -4.73 2.73 -6.65
CA ILE A 184 -6.01 1.99 -6.72
C ILE A 184 -6.10 0.93 -5.61
N CYS A 185 -5.03 0.18 -5.37
CA CYS A 185 -4.99 -0.80 -4.28
C CYS A 185 -5.11 -0.12 -2.91
N VAL A 186 -4.49 1.05 -2.73
CA VAL A 186 -4.57 1.88 -1.53
C VAL A 186 -5.99 2.39 -1.29
N ILE A 187 -6.64 2.97 -2.31
CA ILE A 187 -8.03 3.42 -2.19
C ILE A 187 -8.93 2.26 -1.79
N PHE A 188 -8.74 1.09 -2.41
CA PHE A 188 -9.54 -0.08 -2.08
C PHE A 188 -9.40 -0.49 -0.61
N ILE A 189 -8.17 -0.64 -0.09
CA ILE A 189 -7.98 -1.03 1.30
C ILE A 189 -8.45 0.05 2.29
N GLU A 190 -8.24 1.34 1.98
CA GLU A 190 -8.74 2.44 2.80
C GLU A 190 -10.27 2.40 2.89
N LEU A 191 -10.96 2.24 1.76
CA LEU A 191 -12.42 2.13 1.73
C LEU A 191 -12.92 0.92 2.53
N VAL A 192 -12.30 -0.25 2.36
CA VAL A 192 -12.69 -1.48 3.07
C VAL A 192 -12.42 -1.36 4.58
N GLY A 193 -11.25 -0.87 4.97
CA GLY A 193 -10.88 -0.75 6.39
C GLY A 193 -11.71 0.28 7.15
N THR A 194 -12.01 1.41 6.52
CA THR A 194 -12.92 2.41 7.11
C THR A 194 -14.37 1.95 7.12
N TYR A 195 -14.82 1.21 6.10
CA TYR A 195 -16.14 0.56 6.08
C TYR A 195 -16.30 -0.42 7.26
N PHE A 196 -15.31 -1.28 7.49
CA PHE A 196 -15.27 -2.22 8.63
C PHE A 196 -14.91 -1.58 9.97
N GLN A 197 -14.62 -0.27 9.96
CA GLN A 197 -14.22 0.50 11.15
C GLN A 197 -12.95 -0.05 11.83
N CYS A 198 -12.07 -0.71 11.08
CA CYS A 198 -10.74 -1.13 11.55
C CYS A 198 -9.88 0.09 11.89
N TRP A 199 -10.01 1.15 11.10
CA TRP A 199 -9.48 2.48 11.38
C TRP A 199 -10.46 3.57 10.94
N LYS A 200 -10.25 4.78 11.46
CA LYS A 200 -11.06 5.95 11.17
C LYS A 200 -10.19 7.19 11.09
N TRP A 201 -10.34 7.94 10.00
CA TRP A 201 -9.72 9.24 9.81
C TRP A 201 -10.40 10.32 10.63
N ILE A 202 -9.62 11.26 11.17
CA ILE A 202 -10.18 12.38 11.90
C ILE A 202 -10.85 13.37 10.93
N PRO A 203 -11.99 13.98 11.29
CA PRO A 203 -12.72 14.86 10.36
C PRO A 203 -11.95 16.12 9.95
N LYS A 204 -10.96 16.55 10.75
CA LYS A 204 -10.09 17.69 10.47
C LYS A 204 -8.64 17.38 10.83
N THR A 205 -7.82 17.12 9.82
CA THR A 205 -6.37 16.91 10.02
C THR A 205 -5.73 18.21 10.53
N PHE A 206 -4.89 18.10 11.56
CA PHE A 206 -4.28 19.25 12.28
C PHE A 206 -5.28 20.28 12.80
N GLY A 207 -6.54 19.88 13.03
CA GLY A 207 -7.63 20.78 13.44
C GLY A 207 -8.13 21.74 12.35
N LEU A 208 -7.50 21.76 11.17
CA LEU A 208 -7.71 22.79 10.15
C LEU A 208 -8.18 22.26 8.81
N ILE A 209 -7.74 21.07 8.38
CA ILE A 209 -7.95 20.56 7.02
C ILE A 209 -9.08 19.52 7.05
N PRO A 210 -10.29 19.83 6.54
CA PRO A 210 -11.38 18.86 6.44
C PRO A 210 -10.98 17.62 5.64
N ALA A 211 -11.30 16.45 6.16
CA ALA A 211 -11.02 15.16 5.54
C ALA A 211 -12.25 14.26 5.60
N ALA A 212 -12.50 13.52 4.51
CA ALA A 212 -13.47 12.43 4.50
C ALA A 212 -12.92 11.21 5.27
N ASN A 213 -13.75 10.17 5.44
CA ASN A 213 -13.33 8.89 6.05
C ASN A 213 -13.60 7.73 5.07
N PRO A 214 -12.61 7.31 4.27
CA PRO A 214 -11.23 7.81 4.19
C PRO A 214 -11.10 8.97 3.20
N PRO A 215 -10.07 9.82 3.33
CA PRO A 215 -9.76 10.81 2.31
C PRO A 215 -8.98 10.16 1.16
N MET A 216 -9.48 10.30 -0.06
CA MET A 216 -8.86 9.71 -1.26
C MET A 216 -7.44 10.24 -1.52
N GLY A 217 -7.13 11.47 -1.11
CA GLY A 217 -5.79 12.05 -1.22
C GLY A 217 -4.73 11.37 -0.35
N ALA A 218 -5.11 10.46 0.55
CA ALA A 218 -4.17 9.66 1.34
C ALA A 218 -3.16 8.91 0.45
N VAL A 219 -3.53 8.56 -0.79
CA VAL A 219 -2.63 7.93 -1.79
C VAL A 219 -1.33 8.69 -2.01
N PHE A 220 -1.28 10.00 -1.74
CA PHE A 220 -0.05 10.78 -1.78
C PHE A 220 1.01 10.27 -0.81
N PHE A 221 0.63 9.97 0.43
CA PHE A 221 1.58 9.53 1.47
C PHE A 221 2.12 8.14 1.15
N TYR A 222 1.26 7.24 0.66
CA TYR A 222 1.66 5.94 0.14
C TYR A 222 2.64 6.10 -1.02
N ALA A 223 2.29 6.88 -2.05
CA ALA A 223 3.17 7.12 -3.19
C ALA A 223 4.50 7.79 -2.78
N GLY A 224 4.48 8.69 -1.79
CA GLY A 224 5.67 9.28 -1.19
C GLY A 224 6.58 8.23 -0.55
N GLY A 225 6.00 7.33 0.25
CA GLY A 225 6.66 6.17 0.83
C GLY A 225 7.24 5.23 -0.24
N ASP A 226 6.49 4.95 -1.30
CA ASP A 226 6.92 4.10 -2.42
C ASP A 226 8.16 4.65 -3.13
N VAL A 227 8.25 5.98 -3.29
CA VAL A 227 9.44 6.62 -3.86
C VAL A 227 10.65 6.45 -2.95
N LEU A 228 10.46 6.54 -1.63
CA LEU A 228 11.54 6.32 -0.67
C LEU A 228 11.96 4.84 -0.65
N LEU A 229 10.98 3.94 -0.67
CA LEU A 229 11.17 2.49 -0.77
C LEU A 229 12.05 2.13 -1.97
N SER A 230 11.71 2.63 -3.16
CA SER A 230 12.46 2.34 -4.39
C SER A 230 13.93 2.78 -4.24
N LYS A 231 14.17 3.97 -3.68
CA LYS A 231 15.54 4.48 -3.46
C LYS A 231 16.35 3.62 -2.48
N ILE A 232 15.72 3.14 -1.40
CA ILE A 232 16.37 2.27 -0.43
C ILE A 232 16.80 0.96 -1.10
N VAL A 233 15.91 0.35 -1.89
CA VAL A 233 16.22 -0.91 -2.59
C VAL A 233 17.24 -0.72 -3.71
N ASP A 234 17.17 0.38 -4.47
CA ASP A 234 18.17 0.73 -5.49
C ASP A 234 19.56 0.90 -4.86
N TYR A 235 19.65 1.57 -3.71
CA TYR A 235 20.90 1.72 -2.97
C TYR A 235 21.44 0.36 -2.50
N TRP A 236 20.59 -0.52 -1.98
CA TRP A 236 20.98 -1.89 -1.61
C TRP A 236 21.52 -2.67 -2.81
N LYS A 237 20.88 -2.60 -3.98
CA LYS A 237 21.38 -3.22 -5.21
C LYS A 237 22.78 -2.71 -5.57
N SER A 238 23.01 -1.40 -5.51
CA SER A 238 24.31 -0.80 -5.85
C SER A 238 25.46 -1.27 -4.94
N LYS A 239 25.17 -1.44 -3.64
CA LYS A 239 26.14 -1.93 -2.66
C LYS A 239 26.47 -3.41 -2.84
N THR A 240 25.48 -4.21 -3.25
CA THR A 240 25.68 -5.64 -3.53
C THR A 240 26.64 -5.83 -4.69
N ILE A 241 26.48 -5.05 -5.77
CA ILE A 241 27.38 -5.09 -6.94
C ILE A 241 28.79 -4.67 -6.55
N ARG A 242 28.95 -3.57 -5.80
CA ARG A 242 30.26 -3.07 -5.37
C ARG A 242 31.05 -4.06 -4.51
N ASN A 243 30.38 -4.89 -3.73
CA ASN A 243 31.03 -5.87 -2.86
C ASN A 243 31.38 -7.19 -3.58
N GLN A 244 31.05 -7.33 -4.87
CA GLN A 244 31.37 -8.49 -5.71
C GLN A 244 32.56 -8.23 -6.65
N PHE A 245 33.07 -7.00 -6.69
CA PHE A 245 34.26 -6.58 -7.41
C PHE A 245 35.30 -6.04 -6.42
#